data_AF-A0A378QX90-F1
#
_entry.id   AF-A0A378QX90-F1
#
_cell.length_a   1.000
_cell.length_b   1.000
_cell.length_c   1.000
_cell.angle_alpha   90.00
_cell.angle_beta   90.00
_cell.angle_gamma   90.00
#
_symmetry.space_group_name_H-M   'P 1'
#
loop_
_entity.id
_entity.type
_entity.pdbx_description
1 polymer ?
#
loop_
_entity_poly.entity_id
_entity_poly.type
_entity_poly.pdbx_seq_one_letter_code
_entity_poly.pdbx_strand_id
1 'polypeptide(L)'
;MIKTNHPEFQLLITKESWIKAGKKLLAMAIAELAYEDIIQLTPVEANKQGLQDFTVKFNHIHLTVTAYQKKFGGWIIYDIKSETDPAMTYQVDKFFVALCQTLEMQETTKAYLIKEINHTWLAEAHLYNEDRPSSETLCQLSGSIVESELRGHPWIIMGKGRLGFGYHDYQQFVPEMKQVLTLPWFAIHKSIATFSAIEALTSDDVYANVLGADQWVDFKKILADKGLVASDYLFLPIHPWQWHHWISLNYGEQILIITWFIWSYQSISTYHYSPFVPLLMSPIQAVSILNYHLIF
;
A
#
# COMPACT_ATOMS: atom_id res chain seq x y z
N MET A 1 25.89 17.28 -6.20
CA MET A 1 25.05 16.06 -6.31
C MET A 1 25.92 14.88 -5.98
N ILE A 2 25.87 14.37 -4.74
CA ILE A 2 26.57 13.14 -4.37
C ILE A 2 25.72 12.01 -4.97
N LYS A 3 26.09 11.51 -6.15
CA LYS A 3 25.55 10.24 -6.63
C LYS A 3 26.19 9.17 -5.77
N THR A 4 25.41 8.59 -4.87
CA THR A 4 25.75 7.32 -4.24
C THR A 4 25.78 6.28 -5.35
N ASN A 5 26.95 6.04 -5.93
CA ASN A 5 27.15 4.98 -6.94
C ASN A 5 27.04 3.56 -6.33
N HIS A 6 26.61 3.45 -5.07
CA HIS A 6 26.37 2.18 -4.42
C HIS A 6 24.97 1.66 -4.81
N PRO A 7 24.86 0.48 -5.44
CA PRO A 7 23.61 -0.02 -6.01
C PRO A 7 22.48 -0.20 -4.97
N GLU A 8 22.82 -0.45 -3.70
CA GLU A 8 21.85 -0.60 -2.62
C GLU A 8 21.15 0.71 -2.22
N PHE A 9 21.81 1.86 -2.38
CA PHE A 9 21.29 3.16 -1.92
C PHE A 9 20.74 4.00 -3.06
N GLN A 10 20.12 3.34 -4.04
CA GLN A 10 19.48 3.98 -5.20
C GLN A 10 17.97 3.78 -5.16
N LEU A 11 17.25 4.87 -5.41
CA LEU A 11 15.80 4.82 -5.62
C LEU A 11 15.52 4.38 -7.06
N LEU A 12 14.57 3.46 -7.25
CA LEU A 12 14.07 3.03 -8.56
C LEU A 12 13.01 4.00 -9.10
N ILE A 13 13.24 5.29 -8.92
CA ILE A 13 12.39 6.38 -9.42
C ILE A 13 13.28 7.52 -9.93
N THR A 14 12.76 8.29 -10.88
CA THR A 14 13.45 9.45 -11.45
C THR A 14 12.96 10.75 -10.84
N LYS A 15 13.76 11.82 -10.95
CA LYS A 15 13.31 13.17 -10.58
C LYS A 15 12.02 13.58 -11.28
N GLU A 16 11.86 13.19 -12.55
CA GLU A 16 10.66 13.50 -13.32
C GLU A 16 9.43 12.77 -12.76
N SER A 17 9.54 11.48 -12.47
CA SER A 17 8.46 10.70 -11.85
C SER A 17 8.04 11.26 -10.50
N TRP A 18 9.01 11.71 -9.69
CA TRP A 18 8.76 12.35 -8.40
C TRP A 18 7.95 13.66 -8.55
N ILE A 19 8.36 14.54 -9.48
CA ILE A 19 7.64 15.80 -9.73
C ILE A 19 6.23 15.52 -10.26
N LYS A 20 6.06 14.60 -11.22
CA LYS A 20 4.74 14.24 -11.75
C LYS A 20 3.81 13.70 -10.65
N ALA A 21 4.33 12.83 -9.78
CA ALA A 21 3.60 12.32 -8.63
C ALA A 21 3.20 13.41 -7.64
N GLY A 22 4.12 14.34 -7.35
CA GLY A 22 3.85 15.44 -6.42
C GLY A 22 2.74 16.36 -6.94
N LYS A 23 2.77 16.71 -8.23
CA LYS A 23 1.70 17.50 -8.88
C LYS A 23 0.34 16.82 -8.77
N LYS A 24 0.28 15.51 -9.07
CA LYS A 24 -0.96 14.74 -8.99
C LYS A 24 -1.49 14.65 -7.55
N LEU A 25 -0.63 14.33 -6.59
CA LEU A 25 -1.02 14.22 -5.19
C LEU A 25 -1.45 15.57 -4.62
N LEU A 26 -0.79 16.67 -4.99
CA LEU A 26 -1.20 18.00 -4.57
C LEU A 26 -2.55 18.40 -5.18
N ALA A 27 -2.78 18.09 -6.46
CA ALA A 27 -4.08 18.29 -7.11
C ALA A 27 -5.20 17.50 -6.42
N MET A 28 -4.94 16.24 -6.08
CA MET A 28 -5.87 15.41 -5.30
C MET A 28 -6.09 15.98 -3.90
N ALA A 29 -5.02 16.37 -3.20
CA ALA A 29 -5.11 16.94 -1.86
C ALA A 29 -5.97 18.20 -1.85
N ILE A 30 -5.74 19.12 -2.78
CA ILE A 30 -6.54 20.35 -2.90
C ILE A 30 -8.00 20.01 -3.21
N ALA A 31 -8.26 19.06 -4.12
CA ALA A 31 -9.63 18.67 -4.46
C ALA A 31 -10.41 18.10 -3.27
N GLU A 32 -9.80 17.17 -2.54
CA GLU A 32 -10.48 16.44 -1.46
C GLU A 32 -10.56 17.28 -0.19
N LEU A 33 -9.51 18.04 0.17
CA LEU A 33 -9.56 18.97 1.31
C LEU A 33 -10.57 20.11 1.08
N ALA A 34 -10.74 20.56 -0.18
CA ALA A 34 -11.77 21.56 -0.50
C ALA A 34 -13.17 20.95 -0.55
N TYR A 35 -13.30 19.65 -0.80
CA TYR A 35 -14.57 18.93 -0.73
C TYR A 35 -15.01 18.71 0.73
N GLU A 36 -14.06 18.47 1.63
CA GLU A 36 -14.29 18.33 3.07
C GLU A 36 -14.29 19.68 3.83
N ASP A 37 -14.32 20.81 3.11
CA ASP A 37 -14.32 22.18 3.65
C ASP A 37 -13.11 22.54 4.56
N ILE A 38 -12.04 21.72 4.54
CA ILE A 38 -10.80 21.96 5.29
C ILE A 38 -10.03 23.15 4.72
N ILE A 39 -10.04 23.31 3.39
CA ILE A 39 -9.49 24.49 2.71
C ILE A 39 -10.55 25.12 1.80
N GLN A 40 -10.36 26.40 1.48
CA GLN A 40 -11.31 27.15 0.66
C GLN A 40 -10.71 27.48 -0.71
N LEU A 41 -11.50 27.26 -1.76
CA LEU A 41 -11.18 27.67 -3.14
C LEU A 41 -11.92 28.96 -3.47
N THR A 42 -11.18 30.08 -3.53
CA THR A 42 -11.77 31.40 -3.81
C THR A 42 -11.60 31.74 -5.29
N PRO A 43 -12.69 31.97 -6.07
CA PRO A 43 -12.58 32.32 -7.48
C PRO A 43 -11.71 33.56 -7.71
N VAL A 44 -10.83 33.55 -8.73
CA VAL A 44 -10.06 34.74 -9.15
C VAL A 44 -10.98 35.76 -9.81
N GLU A 45 -11.97 35.28 -10.56
CA GLU A 45 -13.03 36.09 -11.17
C GLU A 45 -14.40 35.53 -10.78
N ALA A 46 -15.36 36.41 -10.49
CA ALA A 46 -16.69 35.99 -10.09
C ALA A 46 -17.49 35.42 -11.28
N ASN A 47 -18.32 34.40 -11.00
CA ASN A 47 -19.40 33.95 -11.86
C ASN A 47 -19.02 33.35 -13.23
N LYS A 48 -17.84 32.73 -13.39
CA LYS A 48 -17.59 31.85 -14.54
C LYS A 48 -18.22 30.48 -14.28
N GLN A 49 -18.92 29.94 -15.28
CA GLN A 49 -19.36 28.55 -15.28
C GLN A 49 -18.30 27.68 -15.95
N GLY A 50 -18.04 26.51 -15.37
CA GLY A 50 -17.09 25.54 -15.93
C GLY A 50 -15.67 25.70 -15.39
N LEU A 51 -14.68 25.41 -16.24
CA LEU A 51 -13.26 25.43 -15.90
C LEU A 51 -12.79 26.88 -15.69
N GLN A 52 -12.29 27.20 -14.50
CA GLN A 52 -11.84 28.55 -14.16
C GLN A 52 -10.71 28.54 -13.11
N ASP A 53 -10.10 29.69 -12.86
CA ASP A 53 -9.02 29.83 -11.89
C ASP A 53 -9.54 30.23 -10.50
N PHE A 54 -8.99 29.58 -9.47
CA PHE A 54 -9.24 29.81 -8.05
C PHE A 54 -7.93 30.05 -7.32
N THR A 55 -8.00 30.66 -6.15
CA THR A 55 -6.88 30.81 -5.22
C THR A 55 -7.06 29.90 -4.01
N VAL A 56 -5.96 29.25 -3.61
CA VAL A 56 -5.82 28.54 -2.33
C VAL A 56 -4.87 29.36 -1.47
N LYS A 57 -5.36 29.82 -0.31
CA LYS A 57 -4.57 30.64 0.62
C LYS A 57 -4.77 30.17 2.06
N PHE A 58 -3.68 29.75 2.69
CA PHE A 58 -3.61 29.49 4.13
C PHE A 58 -2.15 29.52 4.57
N ASN A 59 -1.86 30.05 5.76
CA ASN A 59 -0.48 30.22 6.23
C ASN A 59 0.37 30.94 5.17
N HIS A 60 1.52 30.41 4.79
CA HIS A 60 2.39 30.93 3.71
C HIS A 60 2.08 30.32 2.33
N ILE A 61 1.08 29.44 2.22
CA ILE A 61 0.66 28.84 0.95
C ILE A 61 -0.18 29.84 0.18
N HIS A 62 0.26 30.14 -1.04
CA HIS A 62 -0.47 30.94 -2.02
C HIS A 62 -0.33 30.28 -3.39
N LEU A 63 -1.41 29.65 -3.86
CA LEU A 63 -1.46 28.94 -5.14
C LEU A 63 -2.64 29.43 -5.96
N THR A 64 -2.46 29.47 -7.27
CA THR A 64 -3.55 29.60 -8.25
C THR A 64 -3.79 28.23 -8.85
N VAL A 65 -5.04 27.77 -8.81
CA VAL A 65 -5.44 26.47 -9.34
C VAL A 65 -6.51 26.62 -10.40
N THR A 66 -6.34 25.95 -11.53
CA THR A 66 -7.37 25.85 -12.56
C THR A 66 -8.23 24.64 -12.23
N ALA A 67 -9.52 24.85 -11.93
CA ALA A 67 -10.39 23.81 -11.40
C ALA A 67 -11.80 23.81 -12.00
N TYR A 68 -12.46 22.66 -11.89
CA TYR A 68 -13.87 22.47 -12.24
C TYR A 68 -14.61 21.87 -11.05
N GLN A 69 -15.74 22.48 -10.67
CA GLN A 69 -16.61 21.97 -9.61
C GLN A 69 -17.62 20.97 -10.18
N LYS A 70 -17.63 19.76 -9.64
CA LYS A 70 -18.54 18.66 -10.02
C LYS A 70 -19.94 18.91 -9.45
N LYS A 71 -20.95 18.24 -10.04
CA LYS A 71 -22.36 18.34 -9.63
C LYS A 71 -22.64 17.96 -8.16
N PHE A 72 -21.84 17.07 -7.59
CA PHE A 72 -21.96 16.62 -6.21
C PHE A 72 -20.93 17.31 -5.29
N GLY A 73 -20.58 18.57 -5.56
CA GLY A 73 -19.72 19.39 -4.69
C GLY A 73 -18.21 19.13 -4.80
N GLY A 74 -17.78 17.94 -5.22
CA GLY A 74 -16.36 17.64 -5.34
C GLY A 74 -15.65 18.43 -6.44
N TRP A 75 -14.32 18.43 -6.42
CA TRP A 75 -13.50 19.22 -7.34
C TRP A 75 -12.69 18.35 -8.31
N ILE A 76 -12.29 18.93 -9.45
CA ILE A 76 -11.24 18.42 -10.33
C ILE A 76 -10.24 19.56 -10.52
N ILE A 77 -8.99 19.33 -10.11
CA ILE A 77 -7.89 20.29 -10.28
C ILE A 77 -7.09 19.89 -11.52
N TYR A 78 -6.99 20.81 -12.48
CA TYR A 78 -6.32 20.59 -13.78
C TYR A 78 -4.88 21.11 -13.79
N ASP A 79 -4.64 22.26 -13.15
CA ASP A 79 -3.32 22.87 -13.08
C ASP A 79 -3.12 23.61 -11.76
N ILE A 80 -1.87 23.70 -11.33
CA ILE A 80 -1.45 24.38 -10.09
C ILE A 80 -0.26 25.27 -10.44
N LYS A 81 -0.39 26.57 -10.12
CA LYS A 81 0.64 27.58 -10.32
C LYS A 81 0.99 28.23 -8.99
N SER A 82 2.25 28.61 -8.86
CA SER A 82 2.74 29.47 -7.79
C SER A 82 3.59 30.57 -8.40
N GLU A 83 3.27 31.82 -8.06
CA GLU A 83 4.02 32.99 -8.55
C GLU A 83 5.33 33.19 -7.78
N THR A 84 5.40 32.72 -6.54
CA THR A 84 6.53 32.95 -5.63
C THR A 84 7.54 31.80 -5.63
N ASP A 85 7.08 30.56 -5.75
CA ASP A 85 7.95 29.38 -5.78
C ASP A 85 7.36 28.28 -6.69
N PRO A 86 7.87 28.12 -7.93
CA PRO A 86 7.43 27.07 -8.85
C PRO A 86 7.52 25.65 -8.26
N ALA A 87 8.40 25.40 -7.27
CA ALA A 87 8.52 24.09 -6.64
C ALA A 87 7.33 23.74 -5.76
N MET A 88 6.59 24.73 -5.24
CA MET A 88 5.38 24.48 -4.44
C MET A 88 4.27 23.78 -5.21
N THR A 89 4.33 23.77 -6.55
CA THR A 89 3.38 23.03 -7.41
C THR A 89 3.47 21.52 -7.28
N TYR A 90 4.53 20.99 -6.63
CA TYR A 90 4.69 19.55 -6.39
C TYR A 90 5.19 19.20 -4.99
N GLN A 91 5.56 20.17 -4.14
CA GLN A 91 6.06 19.92 -2.77
C GLN A 91 4.93 19.61 -1.79
N VAL A 92 4.44 18.36 -1.85
CA VAL A 92 3.30 17.87 -1.08
C VAL A 92 3.58 17.94 0.43
N ASP A 93 4.78 17.59 0.85
CA ASP A 93 5.23 17.65 2.25
C ASP A 93 5.10 19.05 2.84
N LYS A 94 5.61 20.08 2.15
CA LYS A 94 5.53 21.48 2.60
C LYS A 94 4.10 21.98 2.69
N PHE A 95 3.26 21.61 1.72
CA PHE A 95 1.84 21.93 1.74
C PHE A 95 1.17 21.36 3.01
N PHE A 96 1.42 20.09 3.34
CA PHE A 96 0.85 19.46 4.54
C PHE A 96 1.47 20.00 5.84
N VAL A 97 2.75 20.38 5.87
CA VAL A 97 3.34 21.04 7.05
C VAL A 97 2.61 22.36 7.33
N ALA A 98 2.37 23.18 6.32
CA ALA A 98 1.65 24.44 6.45
C ALA A 98 0.19 24.23 6.87
N LEU A 99 -0.46 23.17 6.34
CA LEU A 99 -1.82 22.79 6.69
C LEU A 99 -1.92 22.36 8.15
N CYS A 100 -1.06 21.44 8.59
CA CYS A 100 -1.03 20.98 9.99
C CYS A 100 -0.82 22.12 10.98
N GLN A 101 0.02 23.11 10.62
CA GLN A 101 0.20 24.32 11.42
C GLN A 101 -1.06 25.18 11.48
N THR A 102 -1.77 25.31 10.36
CA THR A 102 -3.02 26.07 10.28
C THR A 102 -4.13 25.42 11.10
N LEU A 103 -4.16 24.09 11.13
CA LEU A 103 -5.11 23.28 11.90
C LEU A 103 -4.68 23.03 13.35
N GLU A 104 -3.56 23.63 13.80
CA GLU A 104 -3.02 23.47 15.17
C GLU A 104 -2.87 22.00 15.59
N MET A 105 -2.47 21.12 14.66
CA MET A 105 -2.33 19.69 14.93
C MET A 105 -1.21 19.40 15.93
N GLN A 106 -1.42 18.40 16.80
CA GLN A 106 -0.40 17.87 17.70
C GLN A 106 0.86 17.45 16.93
N GLU A 107 2.05 17.78 17.45
CA GLU A 107 3.33 17.56 16.74
C GLU A 107 3.60 16.07 16.44
N THR A 108 3.14 15.16 17.31
CA THR A 108 3.24 13.71 17.06
C THR A 108 2.40 13.30 15.85
N THR A 109 1.13 13.71 15.80
CA THR A 109 0.21 13.44 14.69
C THR A 109 0.75 14.02 13.38
N LYS A 110 1.24 15.25 13.41
CA LYS A 110 1.88 15.90 12.26
C LYS A 110 3.09 15.09 11.77
N ALA A 111 3.96 14.62 12.66
CA ALA A 111 5.12 13.81 12.27
C ALA A 111 4.70 12.51 11.56
N TYR A 112 3.67 11.81 12.06
CA TYR A 112 3.15 10.61 11.41
C TYR A 112 2.48 10.92 10.07
N LEU A 113 1.71 12.00 9.97
CA LEU A 113 1.07 12.43 8.72
C LEU A 113 2.12 12.77 7.65
N ILE A 114 3.17 13.50 8.01
CA ILE A 114 4.27 13.85 7.10
C ILE A 114 5.08 12.60 6.70
N LYS A 115 5.18 11.59 7.57
CA LYS A 115 5.77 10.31 7.19
C LYS A 115 4.89 9.58 6.16
N GLU A 116 3.58 9.54 6.39
CA GLU A 116 2.62 8.86 5.54
C GLU A 116 2.50 9.51 4.14
N ILE A 117 2.53 10.84 4.06
CA ILE A 117 2.49 11.57 2.78
C ILE A 117 3.77 11.32 1.97
N ASN A 118 4.94 11.27 2.61
CA ASN A 118 6.20 11.00 1.93
C ASN A 118 6.26 9.57 1.38
N HIS A 119 5.76 8.58 2.14
CA HIS A 119 5.62 7.21 1.66
C HIS A 119 4.64 7.13 0.49
N THR A 120 3.49 7.82 0.59
CA THR A 120 2.50 7.86 -0.50
C THR A 120 3.06 8.54 -1.74
N TRP A 121 3.86 9.60 -1.58
CA TRP A 121 4.50 10.29 -2.69
C TRP A 121 5.56 9.42 -3.39
N LEU A 122 6.39 8.73 -2.62
CA LEU A 122 7.31 7.71 -3.15
C LEU A 122 6.55 6.64 -3.94
N ALA A 123 5.46 6.13 -3.37
CA ALA A 123 4.66 5.10 -4.00
C ALA A 123 4.02 5.58 -5.31
N GLU A 124 3.50 6.79 -5.32
CA GLU A 124 2.92 7.39 -6.50
C GLU A 124 3.97 7.66 -7.59
N ALA A 125 5.21 7.98 -7.21
CA ALA A 125 6.31 8.15 -8.17
C ALA A 125 6.65 6.85 -8.91
N HIS A 126 6.62 5.71 -8.22
CA HIS A 126 6.79 4.39 -8.85
C HIS A 126 5.72 4.07 -9.92
N LEU A 127 4.55 4.72 -9.85
CA LEU A 127 3.47 4.53 -10.82
C LEU A 127 3.63 5.33 -12.11
N TYR A 128 4.67 6.18 -12.22
CA TYR A 128 5.05 6.88 -13.45
C TYR A 128 6.17 6.13 -14.18
N ASN A 129 5.89 4.87 -14.49
CA ASN A 129 6.72 4.03 -15.36
C ASN A 129 6.16 4.06 -16.79
N GLU A 130 7.04 4.15 -17.80
CA GLU A 130 6.68 4.15 -19.22
C GLU A 130 6.21 2.76 -19.69
N ASP A 131 6.61 1.69 -18.99
CA ASP A 131 6.24 0.31 -19.32
C ASP A 131 4.81 -0.06 -18.88
N ARG A 132 4.02 0.89 -18.37
CA ARG A 132 2.66 0.61 -17.90
C ARG A 132 1.72 0.35 -19.08
N PRO A 133 0.88 -0.70 -19.00
CA PRO A 133 -0.06 -1.03 -20.06
C PRO A 133 -1.11 0.08 -20.24
N SER A 134 -1.54 0.27 -21.48
CA SER A 134 -2.65 1.17 -21.80
C SER A 134 -3.96 0.66 -21.20
N SER A 135 -4.95 1.53 -21.06
CA SER A 135 -6.30 1.11 -20.61
C SER A 135 -6.92 0.07 -21.54
N GLU A 136 -6.67 0.14 -22.85
CA GLU A 136 -7.15 -0.86 -23.81
C GLU A 136 -6.48 -2.23 -23.58
N THR A 137 -5.17 -2.23 -23.34
CA THR A 137 -4.42 -3.44 -23.01
C THR A 137 -4.92 -4.05 -21.70
N LEU A 138 -5.14 -3.23 -20.66
CA LEU A 138 -5.62 -3.68 -19.35
C LEU A 138 -6.95 -4.44 -19.45
N CYS A 139 -7.85 -4.07 -20.35
CA CYS A 139 -9.13 -4.77 -20.56
C CYS A 139 -8.97 -6.22 -21.05
N GLN A 140 -7.79 -6.62 -21.50
CA GLN A 140 -7.49 -7.96 -22.01
C GLN A 140 -6.62 -8.79 -21.07
N LEU A 141 -6.18 -8.24 -19.94
CA LEU A 141 -5.30 -8.91 -18.99
C LEU A 141 -6.09 -9.59 -17.86
N SER A 142 -5.43 -10.51 -17.15
CA SER A 142 -6.03 -11.15 -15.97
C SER A 142 -6.32 -10.12 -14.87
N GLY A 143 -7.32 -10.41 -14.03
CA GLY A 143 -7.68 -9.57 -12.89
C GLY A 143 -6.48 -9.25 -11.99
N SER A 144 -5.63 -10.23 -11.71
CA SER A 144 -4.42 -10.04 -10.88
C SER A 144 -3.44 -9.01 -11.46
N ILE A 145 -3.27 -8.98 -12.79
CA ILE A 145 -2.40 -8.00 -13.45
C ILE A 145 -3.07 -6.63 -13.40
N VAL A 146 -4.37 -6.55 -13.71
CA VAL A 146 -5.13 -5.30 -13.66
C VAL A 146 -5.08 -4.67 -12.26
N GLU A 147 -5.21 -5.47 -11.21
CA GLU A 147 -5.14 -4.99 -9.82
C GLU A 147 -3.78 -4.40 -9.46
N SER A 148 -2.69 -5.01 -9.93
CA SER A 148 -1.32 -4.48 -9.71
C SER A 148 -1.08 -3.12 -10.38
N GLU A 149 -1.98 -2.73 -11.30
CA GLU A 149 -1.94 -1.48 -12.04
C GLU A 149 -2.88 -0.41 -11.46
N LEU A 150 -3.65 -0.72 -10.42
CA LEU A 150 -4.53 0.26 -9.81
C LEU A 150 -3.74 1.28 -8.98
N ARG A 151 -4.21 2.53 -8.97
CA ARG A 151 -3.63 3.61 -8.15
C ARG A 151 -4.22 3.69 -6.74
N GLY A 152 -5.03 2.72 -6.30
CA GLY A 152 -5.65 2.71 -4.97
C GLY A 152 -6.88 3.60 -4.83
N HIS A 153 -7.22 3.97 -3.59
CA HIS A 153 -8.46 4.67 -3.25
C HIS A 153 -8.52 6.07 -3.91
N PRO A 154 -9.63 6.45 -4.58
CA PRO A 154 -9.70 7.69 -5.35
C PRO A 154 -9.84 8.96 -4.51
N TRP A 155 -10.20 8.86 -3.22
CA TRP A 155 -10.41 10.02 -2.33
C TRP A 155 -9.40 10.12 -1.19
N ILE A 156 -8.71 9.04 -0.83
CA ILE A 156 -7.82 9.09 0.33
C ILE A 156 -6.44 9.53 -0.13
N ILE A 157 -6.07 10.75 0.26
CA ILE A 157 -4.82 11.41 -0.15
C ILE A 157 -3.60 10.57 0.25
N MET A 158 -3.62 10.01 1.47
CA MET A 158 -2.54 9.19 2.05
C MET A 158 -2.83 7.69 1.87
N GLY A 159 -3.27 7.28 0.69
CA GLY A 159 -3.70 5.90 0.45
C GLY A 159 -2.58 4.86 0.31
N LYS A 160 -1.32 5.28 0.39
CA LYS A 160 -0.16 4.43 0.14
C LYS A 160 0.95 4.61 1.18
N GLY A 161 0.56 4.90 2.42
CA GLY A 161 1.47 5.10 3.54
C GLY A 161 2.33 3.89 3.91
N ARG A 162 1.72 2.72 4.11
CA ARG A 162 2.40 1.45 4.47
C ARG A 162 3.45 1.64 5.57
N LEU A 163 3.07 2.31 6.67
CA LEU A 163 4.00 2.63 7.74
C LEU A 163 4.49 1.33 8.40
N GLY A 164 5.81 1.14 8.39
CA GLY A 164 6.48 -0.09 8.82
C GLY A 164 7.40 -0.66 7.75
N PHE A 165 7.13 -0.38 6.47
CA PHE A 165 8.01 -0.76 5.37
C PHE A 165 9.21 0.18 5.27
N GLY A 166 10.40 -0.40 5.26
CA GLY A 166 11.58 0.23 4.68
C GLY A 166 11.52 0.19 3.14
N TYR A 167 12.49 0.81 2.47
CA TYR A 167 12.49 0.82 1.00
C TYR A 167 12.69 -0.57 0.38
N HIS A 168 13.49 -1.42 1.03
CA HIS A 168 13.66 -2.81 0.62
C HIS A 168 12.34 -3.61 0.70
N ASP A 169 11.61 -3.47 1.81
CA ASP A 169 10.29 -4.08 1.99
C ASP A 169 9.31 -3.56 0.92
N TYR A 170 9.35 -2.25 0.65
CA TYR A 170 8.54 -1.64 -0.39
C TYR A 170 8.81 -2.30 -1.74
N GLN A 171 10.07 -2.46 -2.14
CA GLN A 171 10.43 -3.09 -3.41
C GLN A 171 9.91 -4.53 -3.53
N GLN A 172 9.84 -5.26 -2.42
CA GLN A 172 9.48 -6.68 -2.42
C GLN A 172 7.99 -6.95 -2.29
N PHE A 173 7.26 -6.14 -1.52
CA PHE A 173 5.96 -6.56 -0.99
C PHE A 173 4.77 -5.73 -1.45
N VAL A 174 4.98 -4.57 -2.08
CA VAL A 174 3.85 -3.74 -2.53
C VAL A 174 3.37 -4.17 -3.93
N PRO A 175 2.05 -4.09 -4.19
CA PRO A 175 1.47 -4.56 -5.45
C PRO A 175 2.03 -3.85 -6.68
N GLU A 176 2.29 -2.55 -6.59
CA GLU A 176 2.78 -1.75 -7.71
C GLU A 176 4.21 -2.11 -8.16
N MET A 177 4.96 -2.84 -7.33
CA MET A 177 6.28 -3.38 -7.68
C MET A 177 6.20 -4.75 -8.37
N LYS A 178 5.01 -5.37 -8.41
CA LYS A 178 4.70 -6.60 -9.16
C LYS A 178 5.66 -7.77 -8.90
N GLN A 179 6.23 -7.81 -7.70
CA GLN A 179 7.09 -8.92 -7.32
C GLN A 179 6.26 -10.17 -7.08
N VAL A 180 6.80 -11.31 -7.49
CA VAL A 180 6.24 -12.62 -7.15
C VAL A 180 6.77 -13.01 -5.78
N LEU A 181 5.86 -13.29 -4.85
CA LEU A 181 6.21 -13.67 -3.49
C LEU A 181 5.93 -15.15 -3.26
N THR A 182 6.93 -15.85 -2.71
CA THR A 182 6.77 -17.20 -2.17
C THR A 182 6.59 -17.12 -0.67
N LEU A 183 5.48 -17.64 -0.17
CA LEU A 183 5.15 -17.59 1.24
C LEU A 183 5.72 -18.82 1.99
N PRO A 184 6.49 -18.61 3.08
CA PRO A 184 6.86 -19.70 3.96
C PRO A 184 5.64 -20.22 4.74
N TRP A 185 5.62 -21.52 5.00
CA TRP A 185 4.54 -22.18 5.74
C TRP A 185 5.00 -22.61 7.14
N PHE A 186 4.11 -22.46 8.10
CA PHE A 186 4.38 -22.76 9.50
C PHE A 186 3.36 -23.78 9.99
N ALA A 187 3.85 -24.84 10.64
CA ALA A 187 3.01 -25.76 11.37
C ALA A 187 2.84 -25.21 12.80
N ILE A 188 1.62 -24.80 13.11
CA ILE A 188 1.24 -24.20 14.38
C ILE A 188 0.35 -25.19 15.13
N HIS A 189 0.73 -25.51 16.37
CA HIS A 189 -0.02 -26.47 17.17
C HIS A 189 -1.43 -25.95 17.49
N LYS A 190 -2.43 -26.84 17.46
CA LYS A 190 -3.85 -26.50 17.69
C LYS A 190 -4.15 -25.93 19.08
N SER A 191 -3.23 -26.04 20.04
CA SER A 191 -3.38 -25.37 21.35
C SER A 191 -3.34 -23.85 21.27
N ILE A 192 -2.77 -23.28 20.19
CA ILE A 192 -2.66 -21.82 19.98
C ILE A 192 -3.22 -21.36 18.62
N ALA A 193 -3.81 -22.28 17.85
CA ALA A 193 -4.38 -21.99 16.55
C ALA A 193 -5.73 -22.68 16.38
N THR A 194 -6.70 -21.98 15.80
CA THR A 194 -8.02 -22.50 15.49
C THR A 194 -8.27 -22.39 13.99
N PHE A 195 -8.81 -23.46 13.40
CA PHE A 195 -9.30 -23.45 12.02
C PHE A 195 -10.82 -23.26 12.03
N SER A 196 -11.31 -22.41 11.14
CA SER A 196 -12.74 -22.15 10.98
C SER A 196 -13.09 -22.09 9.50
N ALA A 197 -14.13 -22.81 9.10
CA ALA A 197 -14.60 -22.88 7.73
C ALA A 197 -16.11 -23.16 7.71
N ILE A 198 -16.71 -23.12 6.51
CA ILE A 198 -18.07 -23.61 6.28
C ILE A 198 -18.14 -25.12 6.53
N GLU A 199 -19.30 -25.64 6.92
CA GLU A 199 -19.47 -27.05 7.35
C GLU A 199 -18.96 -28.08 6.33
N ALA A 200 -19.02 -27.78 5.04
CA ALA A 200 -18.60 -28.67 3.97
C ALA A 200 -17.08 -28.72 3.73
N LEU A 201 -16.27 -28.01 4.52
CA LEU A 201 -14.85 -27.84 4.28
C LEU A 201 -14.02 -28.19 5.52
N THR A 202 -13.08 -29.13 5.36
CA THR A 202 -12.07 -29.42 6.37
C THR A 202 -10.75 -28.69 6.07
N SER A 203 -9.84 -28.66 7.05
CA SER A 203 -8.49 -28.11 6.83
C SER A 203 -7.73 -28.90 5.77
N ASP A 204 -7.89 -30.23 5.72
CA ASP A 204 -7.25 -31.08 4.73
C ASP A 204 -7.76 -30.78 3.31
N ASP A 205 -9.07 -30.51 3.16
CA ASP A 205 -9.64 -30.09 1.87
C ASP A 205 -9.03 -28.75 1.42
N VAL A 206 -8.88 -27.79 2.33
CA VAL A 206 -8.23 -26.49 2.04
C VAL A 206 -6.79 -26.70 1.58
N TYR A 207 -6.00 -27.46 2.35
CA TYR A 207 -4.58 -27.65 2.04
C TYR A 207 -4.37 -28.41 0.73
N ALA A 208 -5.15 -29.47 0.48
CA ALA A 208 -5.07 -30.22 -0.78
C ALA A 208 -5.45 -29.36 -1.99
N ASN A 209 -6.42 -28.44 -1.85
CA ASN A 209 -6.81 -27.53 -2.93
C ASN A 209 -5.77 -26.42 -3.17
N VAL A 210 -5.15 -25.87 -2.13
CA VAL A 210 -4.19 -24.76 -2.24
C VAL A 210 -2.78 -25.21 -2.64
N LEU A 211 -2.31 -26.32 -2.06
CA LEU A 211 -0.97 -26.85 -2.27
C LEU A 211 -0.91 -27.92 -3.36
N GLY A 212 -2.03 -28.59 -3.62
CA GLY A 212 -2.09 -29.85 -4.36
C GLY A 212 -1.95 -31.07 -3.43
N ALA A 213 -2.60 -32.17 -3.81
CA ALA A 213 -2.66 -33.38 -2.99
C ALA A 213 -1.27 -33.96 -2.66
N ASP A 214 -0.36 -34.00 -3.65
CA ASP A 214 1.00 -34.54 -3.47
C ASP A 214 1.82 -33.69 -2.49
N GLN A 215 1.79 -32.36 -2.64
CA GLN A 215 2.50 -31.46 -1.73
C GLN A 215 1.90 -31.48 -0.32
N TRP A 216 0.58 -31.71 -0.18
CA TRP A 216 -0.02 -31.90 1.14
C TRP A 216 0.49 -33.17 1.84
N VAL A 217 0.73 -34.26 1.09
CA VAL A 217 1.36 -35.46 1.66
C VAL A 217 2.77 -35.15 2.16
N ASP A 218 3.56 -34.41 1.39
CA ASP A 218 4.91 -34.01 1.79
C ASP A 218 4.91 -33.15 3.05
N PHE A 219 3.96 -32.20 3.18
CA PHE A 219 3.82 -31.37 4.37
C PHE A 219 3.55 -32.20 5.63
N LYS A 220 2.66 -33.20 5.56
CA LYS A 220 2.40 -34.13 6.66
C LYS A 220 3.61 -34.98 6.98
N LYS A 221 4.36 -35.41 5.97
CA LYS A 221 5.59 -36.19 6.15
C LYS A 221 6.67 -35.39 6.91
N ILE A 222 6.80 -34.09 6.68
CA ILE A 222 7.77 -33.25 7.40
C ILE A 222 7.51 -33.25 8.92
N LEU A 223 6.25 -33.27 9.33
CA LEU A 223 5.89 -33.43 10.76
C LEU A 223 6.20 -34.84 11.26
N ALA A 224 5.84 -35.87 10.49
CA ALA A 224 6.08 -37.26 10.85
C ALA A 224 7.58 -37.58 11.02
N ASP A 225 8.44 -37.06 10.12
CA ASP A 225 9.90 -37.22 10.18
C ASP A 225 10.51 -36.57 11.44
N LYS A 226 9.78 -35.64 12.07
CA LYS A 226 10.13 -35.00 13.36
C LYS A 226 9.48 -35.68 14.57
N GLY A 227 8.76 -36.79 14.38
CA GLY A 227 8.03 -37.49 15.43
C GLY A 227 6.77 -36.79 15.90
N LEU A 228 6.22 -35.87 15.10
CA LEU A 228 5.02 -35.10 15.42
C LEU A 228 3.78 -35.68 14.75
N VAL A 229 2.63 -35.52 15.40
CA VAL A 229 1.33 -35.97 14.88
C VAL A 229 0.72 -34.87 14.03
N ALA A 230 0.59 -35.09 12.72
CA ALA A 230 0.10 -34.07 11.79
C ALA A 230 -1.30 -33.52 12.13
N SER A 231 -2.19 -34.34 12.72
CA SER A 231 -3.53 -33.91 13.13
C SER A 231 -3.55 -32.89 14.28
N ASP A 232 -2.44 -32.71 14.99
CA ASP A 232 -2.32 -31.77 16.11
C ASP A 232 -1.87 -30.37 15.65
N TYR A 233 -1.56 -30.22 14.36
CA TYR A 233 -1.05 -28.98 13.78
C TYR A 233 -1.98 -28.43 12.69
N LEU A 234 -1.92 -27.12 12.52
CA LEU A 234 -2.48 -26.37 11.40
C LEU A 234 -1.35 -25.73 10.62
N PHE A 235 -1.48 -25.67 9.30
CA PHE A 235 -0.51 -25.02 8.42
C PHE A 235 -1.00 -23.63 8.07
N LEU A 236 -0.15 -22.63 8.28
CA LEU A 236 -0.42 -21.22 8.00
C LEU A 236 0.72 -20.66 7.14
N PRO A 237 0.43 -20.07 5.96
CA PRO A 237 1.43 -19.29 5.28
C PRO A 237 1.63 -17.99 6.06
N ILE A 238 2.87 -17.54 6.23
CA ILE A 238 3.19 -16.30 6.96
C ILE A 238 3.98 -15.38 6.04
N HIS A 239 3.57 -14.11 5.97
CA HIS A 239 4.29 -13.12 5.18
C HIS A 239 5.72 -12.92 5.72
N PRO A 240 6.78 -12.92 4.87
CA PRO A 240 8.15 -12.73 5.35
C PRO A 240 8.34 -11.45 6.16
N TRP A 241 7.74 -10.33 5.74
CA TRP A 241 7.75 -9.10 6.54
C TRP A 241 7.19 -9.30 7.95
N GLN A 242 6.06 -10.02 8.09
CA GLN A 242 5.44 -10.27 9.40
C GLN A 242 6.34 -11.15 10.27
N TRP A 243 7.03 -12.12 9.66
CA TRP A 243 8.04 -12.92 10.36
C TRP A 243 9.16 -12.05 10.94
N HIS A 244 9.79 -11.23 10.09
CA HIS A 244 10.96 -10.45 10.47
C HIS A 244 10.64 -9.29 11.42
N HIS A 245 9.45 -8.68 11.33
CA HIS A 245 9.13 -7.46 12.07
C HIS A 245 8.22 -7.69 13.28
N TRP A 246 7.51 -8.82 13.34
CA TRP A 246 6.55 -9.07 14.40
C TRP A 246 6.72 -10.43 15.05
N ILE A 247 6.62 -11.51 14.28
CA ILE A 247 6.50 -12.85 14.86
C ILE A 247 7.80 -13.26 15.56
N SER A 248 8.94 -13.15 14.88
CA SER A 248 10.25 -13.54 15.45
C SER A 248 10.64 -12.74 16.69
N LEU A 249 10.17 -11.49 16.80
CA LEU A 249 10.48 -10.59 17.92
C LEU A 249 9.56 -10.78 19.12
N ASN A 250 8.28 -11.10 18.89
CA ASN A 250 7.26 -11.11 19.95
C ASN A 250 6.86 -12.53 20.40
N TYR A 251 7.10 -13.56 19.60
CA TYR A 251 6.62 -14.93 19.86
C TYR A 251 7.76 -15.94 20.02
N GLY A 252 8.90 -15.51 20.56
CA GLY A 252 10.10 -16.35 20.71
C GLY A 252 9.84 -17.65 21.49
N GLU A 253 9.03 -17.59 22.55
CA GLU A 253 8.65 -18.77 23.33
C GLU A 253 7.84 -19.77 22.49
N GLN A 254 6.80 -19.30 21.80
CA GLN A 254 5.95 -20.15 20.96
C GLN A 254 6.74 -20.71 19.78
N ILE A 255 7.68 -19.96 19.22
CA ILE A 255 8.56 -20.41 18.14
C ILE A 255 9.47 -21.53 18.62
N LEU A 256 10.06 -21.41 19.80
CA LEU A 256 11.04 -22.38 20.30
C LEU A 256 10.39 -23.63 20.90
N ILE A 257 9.16 -23.53 21.42
CA ILE A 257 8.53 -24.58 22.21
C ILE A 257 7.37 -25.26 21.47
N ILE A 258 6.57 -24.50 20.71
CA ILE A 258 5.23 -24.94 20.27
C ILE A 258 5.12 -25.01 18.74
N THR A 259 5.88 -24.20 18.02
CA THR A 259 5.75 -24.01 16.57
C THR A 259 6.88 -24.68 15.84
N TRP A 260 6.56 -25.33 14.71
CA TRP A 260 7.56 -25.86 13.81
C TRP A 260 7.54 -25.12 12.48
N PHE A 261 8.73 -24.70 12.05
CA PHE A 261 8.92 -24.05 10.77
C PHE A 261 9.10 -25.08 9.66
N ILE A 262 8.32 -24.95 8.59
CA ILE A 262 8.41 -25.80 7.41
C ILE A 262 8.72 -24.92 6.19
N TRP A 263 10.00 -24.81 5.88
CA TRP A 263 10.41 -24.15 4.64
C TRP A 263 10.40 -25.17 3.50
N SER A 264 9.39 -25.07 2.62
CA SER A 264 9.44 -25.75 1.32
C SER A 264 9.86 -24.75 0.25
N TYR A 265 10.99 -25.02 -0.41
CA TYR A 265 11.47 -24.26 -1.58
C TYR A 265 10.70 -24.64 -2.87
N GLN A 266 9.75 -25.57 -2.79
CA GLN A 266 8.96 -26.07 -3.93
C GLN A 266 7.50 -25.58 -3.93
N SER A 267 7.24 -24.37 -3.44
CA SER A 267 5.92 -23.74 -3.59
C SER A 267 5.78 -23.19 -5.02
N ILE A 268 5.09 -23.93 -5.89
CA ILE A 268 4.67 -23.48 -7.24
C ILE A 268 3.52 -22.45 -7.14
N SER A 269 2.96 -22.24 -5.94
CA SER A 269 1.97 -21.20 -5.67
C SER A 269 2.64 -19.82 -5.71
N THR A 270 2.84 -19.31 -6.91
CA THR A 270 3.22 -17.91 -7.15
C THR A 270 2.02 -17.04 -6.79
N TYR A 271 2.09 -16.34 -5.67
CA TYR A 271 1.07 -15.35 -5.34
C TYR A 271 1.44 -14.04 -6.02
N HIS A 272 0.61 -13.60 -6.96
CA HIS A 272 0.55 -12.18 -7.28
C HIS A 272 -0.21 -11.51 -6.14
N TYR A 273 0.44 -10.59 -5.44
CA TYR A 273 -0.20 -9.85 -4.35
C TYR A 273 -1.40 -9.08 -4.90
N SER A 274 -2.61 -9.53 -4.54
CA SER A 274 -3.86 -8.84 -4.83
C SER A 274 -4.40 -8.27 -3.51
N PRO A 275 -4.51 -6.94 -3.38
CA PRO A 275 -5.13 -6.34 -2.20
C PRO A 275 -6.67 -6.48 -2.17
N PHE A 276 -7.35 -6.92 -3.26
CA PHE A 276 -8.81 -6.82 -3.36
C PHE A 276 -9.58 -7.96 -4.06
N VAL A 277 -8.95 -9.04 -4.56
CA VAL A 277 -9.70 -10.15 -5.19
C VAL A 277 -9.63 -11.47 -4.41
N PRO A 278 -10.79 -11.97 -3.94
CA PRO A 278 -10.97 -13.36 -3.58
C PRO A 278 -11.35 -14.15 -4.84
N LEU A 279 -10.37 -14.76 -5.50
CA LEU A 279 -10.63 -15.83 -6.47
C LEU A 279 -9.81 -17.04 -6.05
N LEU A 280 -10.52 -18.09 -5.62
CA LEU A 280 -10.02 -19.38 -5.14
C LEU A 280 -8.86 -19.26 -4.13
N MET A 281 -9.23 -19.02 -2.87
CA MET A 281 -8.34 -19.07 -1.70
C MET A 281 -7.09 -18.19 -1.81
N SER A 282 -7.26 -16.92 -2.16
CA SER A 282 -6.24 -15.89 -1.88
C SER A 282 -6.04 -15.79 -0.35
N PRO A 283 -4.87 -16.11 0.21
CA PRO A 283 -4.67 -16.00 1.65
C PRO A 283 -4.65 -14.51 2.05
N ILE A 284 -5.66 -14.07 2.79
CA ILE A 284 -5.60 -12.79 3.49
C ILE A 284 -4.73 -13.01 4.73
N GLN A 285 -3.57 -12.37 4.76
CA GLN A 285 -2.65 -12.47 5.89
C GLN A 285 -2.76 -11.26 6.79
N ALA A 286 -2.63 -11.50 8.09
CA ALA A 286 -2.37 -10.42 9.03
C ALA A 286 -0.96 -9.87 8.76
N VAL A 287 -0.90 -8.71 8.11
CA VAL A 287 0.34 -7.94 7.96
C VAL A 287 0.15 -6.68 8.78
N SER A 288 0.92 -6.55 9.86
CA SER A 288 0.80 -5.47 10.84
C SER A 288 1.47 -4.18 10.34
N ILE A 289 0.95 -3.67 9.23
CA ILE A 289 1.34 -2.42 8.58
C ILE A 289 0.20 -1.45 8.73
N LEU A 290 0.50 -0.21 9.11
CA LEU A 290 -0.51 0.82 9.14
C LEU A 290 -0.70 1.40 7.72
N ASN A 291 -1.85 1.13 7.13
CA ASN A 291 -2.39 1.88 6.00
C ASN A 291 -3.60 2.63 6.56
N TYR A 292 -3.60 3.97 6.45
CA TYR A 292 -4.67 4.86 6.92
C TYR A 292 -4.71 5.12 8.42
N HIS A 293 -4.49 6.38 8.80
CA HIS A 293 -5.13 6.98 9.97
C HIS A 293 -6.40 7.70 9.50
N LEU A 294 -7.58 7.12 9.72
CA LEU A 294 -8.82 7.90 9.70
C LEU A 294 -8.87 8.71 11.00
N ILE A 295 -8.37 9.94 10.94
CA ILE A 295 -8.57 10.94 11.97
C ILE A 295 -9.83 11.70 11.55
N PHE A 296 -10.96 11.38 12.18
CA PHE A 296 -12.13 12.24 12.19
C PHE A 296 -11.99 13.28 13.31
#